data_AF-A0A1J4J543-F1
#
_entry.id   AF-A0A1J4J543-F1
#
_cell.length_a   1.000
_cell.length_b   1.000
_cell.length_c   1.000
_cell.angle_alpha   90.00
_cell.angle_beta   90.00
_cell.angle_gamma   90.00
#
_symmetry.space_group_name_H-M   'P 1'
#
loop_
_entity.id
_entity.type
_entity.pdbx_description
1 polymer ?
#
loop_
_entity_poly.entity_id
_entity_poly.type
_entity_poly.pdbx_seq_one_letter_code
_entity_poly.pdbx_strand_id
1 'polypeptide(L)'
;MSSKVRSYAALFKVLNDDGFEGFVGDANHVLQQPQLVKEIIDMGYIFCTYGDPNNTYEGIEKQLQLGIRGICSDNMSLCRSVIDEYCRIHD
;
A
#
# COMPACT_ATOMS: atom_id res chain seq x y z
N MET A 1 -17.77 13.13 -11.89
CA MET A 1 -18.49 12.58 -10.72
C MET A 1 -17.45 12.03 -9.76
N SER A 2 -17.30 12.59 -8.55
CA SER A 2 -16.48 11.98 -7.51
C SER A 2 -17.30 10.82 -6.93
N SER A 3 -16.96 9.59 -7.30
CA SER A 3 -17.42 8.43 -6.55
C SER A 3 -16.80 8.56 -5.16
N LYS A 4 -17.65 8.68 -4.12
CA LYS A 4 -17.17 8.63 -2.74
C LYS A 4 -16.66 7.21 -2.50
N VAL A 5 -15.34 7.01 -2.65
CA VAL A 5 -14.67 5.79 -2.21
C VAL A 5 -14.80 5.74 -0.70
N ARG A 6 -15.34 4.64 -0.18
CA ARG A 6 -15.51 4.41 1.25
C ARG A 6 -14.61 3.25 1.66
N SER A 7 -13.81 3.47 2.70
CA SER A 7 -13.15 2.38 3.41
C SER A 7 -14.17 1.68 4.31
N TYR A 8 -14.12 0.35 4.35
CA TYR A 8 -14.83 -0.47 5.33
C TYR A 8 -13.86 -1.09 6.33
N ALA A 9 -12.61 -0.61 6.40
CA ALA A 9 -11.59 -1.11 7.31
C ALA A 9 -12.06 -1.09 8.77
N ALA A 10 -12.86 -0.08 9.16
CA ALA A 10 -13.49 -0.01 10.48
C ALA A 10 -14.38 -1.21 10.81
N LEU A 11 -15.11 -1.78 9.84
CA LEU A 11 -15.89 -2.99 10.07
C LEU A 11 -14.97 -4.18 10.36
N PHE A 12 -13.86 -4.31 9.63
CA PHE A 12 -12.89 -5.36 9.90
C PHE A 12 -12.23 -5.23 11.28
N LYS A 13 -12.13 -4.02 11.84
CA LYS A 13 -11.60 -3.82 13.21
C LYS A 13 -12.58 -4.28 14.29
N VAL A 14 -13.87 -4.10 14.05
CA VAL A 14 -14.93 -4.49 14.99
C VAL A 14 -15.26 -5.99 14.88
N LEU A 15 -15.11 -6.58 13.70
CA LEU A 15 -15.49 -7.96 13.43
C LEU A 15 -14.34 -8.97 13.60
N ASN A 16 -13.10 -8.53 13.83
CA ASN A 16 -11.96 -9.44 13.94
C ASN A 16 -11.65 -9.84 15.39
N ASP A 17 -12.13 -11.02 15.76
CA ASP A 17 -11.55 -11.84 16.83
C ASP A 17 -10.44 -12.80 16.30
N ASP A 18 -10.23 -12.87 14.97
CA ASP A 18 -9.49 -13.97 14.30
C ASP A 18 -8.14 -13.60 13.65
N GLY A 19 -7.47 -12.51 14.06
CA GLY A 19 -6.06 -12.28 13.66
C GLY A 19 -5.84 -11.75 12.24
N PHE A 20 -6.76 -10.97 11.70
CA PHE A 20 -6.55 -10.25 10.43
C PHE A 20 -5.57 -9.08 10.59
N GLU A 21 -4.47 -9.10 9.82
CA GLU A 21 -3.36 -8.17 9.99
C GLU A 21 -3.27 -7.08 8.90
N GLY A 22 -3.98 -7.23 7.78
CA GLY A 22 -3.83 -6.28 6.69
C GLY A 22 -4.60 -6.60 5.41
N PHE A 23 -4.46 -5.70 4.44
CA PHE A 23 -5.14 -5.80 3.14
C PHE A 23 -4.14 -5.79 2.00
N VAL A 24 -4.59 -6.30 0.86
CA VAL A 24 -3.86 -6.22 -0.42
C VAL A 24 -4.73 -5.48 -1.44
N GLY A 25 -4.17 -4.48 -2.11
CA GLY A 25 -4.90 -3.66 -3.10
C GLY A 25 -4.18 -3.52 -4.44
N ASP A 26 -4.93 -3.21 -5.50
CA ASP A 26 -4.37 -2.87 -6.81
C ASP A 26 -3.74 -1.47 -6.79
N ALA A 27 -2.42 -1.40 -7.00
CA ALA A 27 -1.64 -0.17 -6.99
C ALA A 27 -2.16 0.86 -7.99
N ASN A 28 -2.75 0.45 -9.13
CA ASN A 28 -3.32 1.39 -10.10
C ASN A 28 -4.47 2.23 -9.52
N HIS A 29 -5.26 1.62 -8.64
CA HIS A 29 -6.41 2.26 -8.01
C HIS A 29 -6.02 2.95 -6.70
N VAL A 30 -5.16 2.28 -5.93
CA VAL A 30 -4.67 2.75 -4.63
C VAL A 30 -3.92 4.08 -4.77
N LEU A 31 -3.06 4.23 -5.78
CA LEU A 31 -2.31 5.47 -6.02
C LEU A 31 -3.21 6.65 -6.40
N GLN A 32 -4.43 6.39 -6.89
CA GLN A 32 -5.42 7.44 -7.16
C GLN A 32 -6.20 7.86 -5.91
N GLN A 33 -6.10 7.10 -4.80
CA GLN A 33 -6.87 7.30 -3.58
C GLN A 33 -5.98 7.21 -2.32
N PRO A 34 -4.93 8.04 -2.20
CA PRO A 34 -3.95 7.95 -1.12
C PRO A 34 -4.55 8.11 0.29
N GLN A 35 -5.67 8.83 0.41
CA GLN A 35 -6.39 8.99 1.67
C GLN A 35 -6.93 7.67 2.23
N LEU A 36 -7.28 6.70 1.37
CA LEU A 36 -7.77 5.39 1.80
C LEU A 36 -6.62 4.53 2.35
N VAL A 37 -5.45 4.62 1.72
CA VAL A 37 -4.23 3.96 2.22
C VAL A 37 -3.88 4.45 3.60
N LYS A 38 -3.89 5.78 3.77
CA LYS A 38 -3.61 6.42 5.05
C LYS A 38 -4.61 5.97 6.12
N GLU A 39 -5.90 5.96 5.82
CA GLU A 39 -6.93 5.50 6.77
C GLU A 39 -6.66 4.06 7.25
N ILE A 40 -6.35 3.14 6.32
CA ILE A 40 -6.05 1.74 6.64
C ILE A 40 -4.82 1.62 7.54
N ILE A 41 -3.75 2.33 7.20
CA ILE A 41 -2.49 2.31 7.97
C ILE A 41 -2.68 2.94 9.35
N ASP A 42 -3.37 4.08 9.44
CA ASP A 42 -3.67 4.76 10.71
C ASP A 42 -4.52 3.90 11.65
N MET A 43 -5.29 2.95 11.10
CA MET A 43 -6.04 1.97 11.88
C MET A 43 -5.19 0.84 12.47
N GLY A 44 -3.91 0.74 12.07
CA GLY A 44 -2.94 -0.25 12.53
C GLY A 44 -2.76 -1.45 11.59
N TYR A 45 -3.36 -1.42 10.40
CA TYR A 45 -3.27 -2.51 9.44
C TYR A 45 -2.03 -2.40 8.55
N ILE A 46 -1.49 -3.55 8.15
CA ILE A 46 -0.53 -3.64 7.05
C ILE A 46 -1.30 -3.42 5.74
N PHE A 47 -0.74 -2.61 4.84
CA PHE A 47 -1.23 -2.49 3.49
C PHE A 47 -0.15 -2.94 2.50
N CYS A 48 -0.53 -3.88 1.64
CA CYS A 48 0.29 -4.40 0.56
C CYS A 48 -0.38 -4.13 -0.79
N THR A 49 0.38 -4.19 -1.88
CA THR A 49 -0.16 -3.95 -3.22
C THR A 49 0.30 -4.95 -4.27
N TYR A 50 -0.46 -5.04 -5.36
CA TYR A 50 -0.10 -5.69 -6.63
C TYR A 50 -0.39 -4.75 -7.81
N GLY A 51 0.07 -5.11 -9.02
CA GLY A 51 -0.26 -4.40 -10.27
C GLY A 51 0.92 -3.64 -10.86
N ASP A 52 0.74 -3.13 -12.08
CA ASP A 52 1.80 -2.54 -12.90
C ASP A 52 2.71 -1.49 -12.21
N PRO A 53 2.19 -0.60 -11.33
CA PRO A 53 3.05 0.35 -10.62
C PRO A 53 4.15 -0.32 -9.78
N ASN A 54 3.95 -1.56 -9.33
CA ASN A 54 4.93 -2.33 -8.57
C ASN A 54 6.15 -2.78 -9.41
N ASN A 55 6.11 -2.53 -10.72
CA ASN A 55 7.17 -2.85 -11.67
C ASN A 55 7.84 -1.60 -12.25
N THR A 56 7.58 -0.42 -11.68
CA THR A 56 8.17 0.86 -12.11
C THR A 56 8.80 1.59 -10.93
N TYR A 57 9.90 2.30 -11.16
CA TYR A 57 10.59 3.06 -10.10
C TYR A 57 9.64 4.03 -9.40
N GLU A 58 8.98 4.89 -10.18
CA GLU A 58 8.06 5.91 -9.68
C GLU A 58 6.87 5.30 -8.93
N GLY A 59 6.33 4.19 -9.43
CA GLY A 59 5.22 3.51 -8.79
C GLY A 59 5.62 2.90 -7.44
N ILE A 60 6.79 2.26 -7.35
CA ILE A 60 7.32 1.72 -6.09
C ILE A 60 7.59 2.86 -5.09
N GLU A 61 8.30 3.90 -5.50
CA GLU A 61 8.65 5.03 -4.63
C GLU A 61 7.41 5.73 -4.05
N LYS A 62 6.39 6.01 -4.88
CA LYS A 62 5.13 6.61 -4.42
C LYS A 62 4.43 5.75 -3.37
N GLN A 63 4.50 4.43 -3.49
CA GLN A 63 3.88 3.52 -2.54
C GLN A 63 4.62 3.53 -1.20
N LEU A 64 5.96 3.56 -1.23
CA LEU A 64 6.78 3.70 -0.02
C LEU A 64 6.48 5.02 0.71
N GLN A 65 6.33 6.12 -0.02
CA GLN A 65 5.94 7.43 0.55
C GLN A 65 4.55 7.41 1.22
N LEU A 66 3.65 6.53 0.78
CA LEU A 66 2.33 6.34 1.39
C LEU A 66 2.36 5.40 2.61
N GLY A 67 3.52 4.83 2.94
CA GLY A 67 3.68 3.89 4.07
C GLY A 67 3.26 2.45 3.75
N ILE A 68 3.07 2.10 2.47
CA ILE A 68 2.79 0.74 2.03
C ILE A 68 3.99 -0.14 2.35
N ARG A 69 3.73 -1.29 3.00
CA ARG A 69 4.79 -2.17 3.54
C ARG A 69 5.01 -3.44 2.74
N GLY A 70 4.16 -3.74 1.77
CA GLY A 70 4.34 -4.90 0.88
C GLY A 70 4.08 -4.53 -0.57
N ILE A 71 5.01 -4.91 -1.44
CA ILE A 71 4.94 -4.64 -2.88
C ILE A 71 5.12 -5.98 -3.60
N CYS A 72 4.03 -6.52 -4.16
CA CYS A 72 4.07 -7.72 -4.99
C CYS A 72 4.52 -7.31 -6.40
N SER A 73 5.75 -7.67 -6.77
CA SER A 73 6.41 -7.24 -8.01
C SER A 73 6.85 -8.44 -8.83
N ASP A 74 6.74 -8.34 -10.15
CA ASP A 74 7.33 -9.30 -11.09
C ASP A 74 8.81 -8.98 -11.36
N ASN A 75 9.22 -7.74 -11.10
CA ASN A 75 10.59 -7.26 -11.23
C ASN A 75 11.25 -7.05 -9.85
N MET A 76 11.55 -8.16 -9.17
CA MET A 76 12.14 -8.13 -7.82
C MET A 76 13.49 -7.41 -7.74
N SER A 77 14.27 -7.40 -8.82
CA SER A 77 15.56 -6.68 -8.88
C SER A 77 15.34 -5.17 -8.75
N LEU A 78 14.43 -4.61 -9.55
CA LEU A 78 14.05 -3.21 -9.49
C LEU A 78 13.40 -2.88 -8.14
N CYS A 79 12.43 -3.67 -7.70
CA CYS A 79 11.72 -3.45 -6.44
C CYS A 79 12.72 -3.32 -5.27
N ARG A 80 13.67 -4.26 -5.19
CA ARG A 80 14.73 -4.22 -4.17
C ARG A 80 15.61 -2.98 -4.28
N SER A 81 16.06 -2.61 -5.48
CA SER A 81 16.93 -1.44 -5.63
C SER A 81 16.27 -0.15 -5.18
N VAL A 82 14.96 0.02 -5.47
CA VAL A 82 14.20 1.22 -5.07
C VAL A 82 13.99 1.24 -3.56
N ILE A 83 13.66 0.10 -2.95
CA ILE A 83 13.49 0.00 -1.49
C ILE A 83 14.83 0.31 -0.78
N ASP A 84 15.93 -0.29 -1.22
CA ASP A 84 17.26 -0.07 -0.62
C ASP A 84 17.71 1.40 -0.76
N GLU A 85 17.38 2.06 -1.87
CA GLU A 85 17.59 3.51 -2.04
C GLU A 85 16.72 4.34 -1.12
N TYR A 86 15.43 4.02 -1.03
CA TYR A 86 14.49 4.74 -0.16
C TYR A 86 14.90 4.67 1.32
N CYS A 87 15.26 3.48 1.82
CA CYS A 87 15.74 3.29 3.19
C CYS A 87 17.01 4.10 3.46
N ARG A 88 18.00 4.08 2.56
CA ARG A 88 19.23 4.88 2.72
C ARG A 88 19.00 6.38 2.85
N ILE A 89 17.92 6.91 2.30
CA ILE A 89 17.59 8.34 2.33
C ILE A 89 16.79 8.72 3.59
N HIS A 90 16.00 7.79 4.13
CA HIS A 90 15.01 8.08 5.18
C HIS A 90 15.30 7.42 6.55
N ASP A 91 16.37 6.62 6.65
CA ASP A 91 16.97 6.16 7.91
C ASP A 91 17.92 7.21 8.52
#